data_AF-E1YM08-F1
#
_entry.id   AF-E1YM08-F1
#
_cell.length_a   1.000
_cell.length_b   1.000
_cell.length_c   1.000
_cell.angle_alpha   90.00
_cell.angle_beta   90.00
_cell.angle_gamma   90.00
#
_symmetry.space_group_name_H-M   'P 1'
#
loop_
_entity.id
_entity.type
_entity.pdbx_description
1 polymer ?
#
loop_
_entity_poly.entity_id
_entity_poly.type
_entity_poly.pdbx_seq_one_letter_code
_entity_poly.pdbx_strand_id
1 'polypeptide(L)'
;MAKPLRVFVSYSHKDKNYCSTLLEYLKLLEKEGLITVWHDGEILPGSEWNVEIKKRVNEAEIILLLASNAFLVSDYIERIEMEQALSRHKANISRVIPVVIKSCAWQASPIGKIQALPVDDDGKIKPVTNWDDENEAYFNVQEGIRKAIIFLGSQNQPQPGNNNKPRQPIEPPPPTTYEDEYYKLYGLRGLRVSSLIQNFDVKRTAGAHNINAVQFYWADSLFANTISAENIKDGKTLRVRFDHKGGWGCNIAIRCQDGMACHNKNRSRYLIFDARIPLEEIQDSIKSETLNEVGISVRIVNGRMQHWEYAFNPREYIICSVRKNEWGGEPVKIDLSDNLLWHQFTSDGNIKLDPDGPDFSVIAAVILKFGKVPQFPTEPEPGRGIIDIRALQLIDI
;
A
#
# COMPACT_ATOMS: atom_id res chain seq x y z
N MET A 1 25.72 -15.16 -14.44
CA MET A 1 24.37 -15.40 -14.99
C MET A 1 23.40 -14.46 -14.31
N ALA A 2 22.36 -13.98 -15.01
CA ALA A 2 21.32 -13.17 -14.39
C ALA A 2 20.58 -13.99 -13.32
N LYS A 3 20.05 -13.32 -12.27
CA LYS A 3 19.27 -13.99 -11.24
C LYS A 3 17.97 -14.55 -11.85
N PRO A 4 17.55 -15.80 -11.53
CA PRO A 4 16.30 -16.34 -12.02
C PRO A 4 15.10 -15.51 -11.54
N LEU A 5 14.12 -15.32 -12.42
CA LEU A 5 12.88 -14.62 -12.08
C LEU A 5 12.01 -15.48 -11.16
N ARG A 6 11.38 -14.86 -10.17
CA ARG A 6 10.45 -15.58 -9.26
C ARG A 6 9.08 -15.70 -9.90
N VAL A 7 8.58 -16.93 -10.03
CA VAL A 7 7.27 -17.27 -10.58
C VAL A 7 6.38 -17.80 -9.46
N PHE A 8 5.21 -17.21 -9.30
CA PHE A 8 4.18 -17.70 -8.38
C PHE A 8 3.02 -18.31 -9.18
N VAL A 9 2.55 -19.49 -8.78
CA VAL A 9 1.43 -20.18 -9.43
C VAL A 9 0.24 -20.25 -8.47
N SER A 10 -0.85 -19.59 -8.87
CA SER A 10 -2.13 -19.63 -8.17
C SER A 10 -3.10 -20.54 -8.90
N TYR A 11 -3.72 -21.47 -8.18
CA TYR A 11 -4.68 -22.42 -8.74
C TYR A 11 -5.70 -22.86 -7.67
N SER A 12 -6.86 -23.36 -8.10
CA SER A 12 -7.78 -24.03 -7.19
C SER A 12 -7.26 -25.41 -6.86
N HIS A 13 -7.30 -25.86 -5.60
CA HIS A 13 -6.91 -27.24 -5.25
C HIS A 13 -7.64 -28.33 -6.06
N LYS A 14 -8.85 -28.03 -6.58
CA LYS A 14 -9.60 -28.92 -7.49
C LYS A 14 -8.92 -29.12 -8.86
N ASP A 15 -7.99 -28.24 -9.20
CA ASP A 15 -7.24 -28.23 -10.46
C ASP A 15 -5.76 -28.60 -10.25
N LYS A 16 -5.42 -29.24 -9.13
CA LYS A 16 -4.05 -29.65 -8.79
C LYS A 16 -3.35 -30.44 -9.90
N ASN A 17 -4.07 -31.33 -10.59
CA ASN A 17 -3.49 -32.11 -11.69
C ASN A 17 -3.00 -31.22 -12.84
N TYR A 18 -3.76 -30.17 -13.20
CA TYR A 18 -3.35 -29.22 -14.24
C TYR A 18 -2.15 -28.38 -13.81
N CYS A 19 -2.11 -27.99 -12.54
CA CYS A 19 -0.95 -27.32 -11.96
C CYS A 19 0.30 -28.22 -12.02
N SER A 20 0.20 -29.46 -11.57
CA SER A 20 1.31 -30.43 -11.61
C SER A 20 1.87 -30.59 -13.03
N THR A 21 1.01 -30.76 -14.04
CA THR A 21 1.46 -30.86 -15.43
C THR A 21 2.16 -29.58 -15.88
N LEU A 22 1.59 -28.40 -15.61
CA LEU A 22 2.25 -27.13 -15.94
C LEU A 22 3.64 -27.01 -15.31
N LEU A 23 3.79 -27.42 -14.04
CA LEU A 23 5.09 -27.39 -13.35
C LEU A 23 6.14 -28.28 -14.04
N GLU A 24 5.75 -29.39 -14.66
CA GLU A 24 6.67 -30.24 -15.45
C GLU A 24 7.24 -29.50 -16.66
N TYR A 25 6.42 -28.69 -17.34
CA TYR A 25 6.86 -27.85 -18.47
C TYR A 25 7.75 -26.68 -18.01
N LEU A 26 7.43 -26.07 -16.86
CA LEU A 26 8.25 -25.00 -16.29
C LEU A 26 9.63 -25.48 -15.80
N LYS A 27 9.75 -26.78 -15.47
CA LYS A 27 10.98 -27.40 -14.97
C LYS A 27 12.17 -27.24 -15.91
N LEU A 28 11.94 -27.19 -17.22
CA LEU A 28 13.01 -26.92 -18.20
C LEU A 28 13.55 -25.49 -18.04
N LEU A 29 12.66 -24.50 -17.88
CA LEU A 29 13.02 -23.11 -17.64
C LEU A 29 13.73 -22.91 -16.29
N GLU A 30 13.35 -23.67 -15.26
CA GLU A 30 14.07 -23.69 -13.98
C GLU A 30 15.48 -24.29 -14.11
N LYS A 31 15.63 -25.41 -14.84
CA LYS A 31 16.94 -26.03 -15.11
C LYS A 31 17.87 -25.13 -15.92
N GLU A 32 17.31 -24.33 -16.82
CA GLU A 32 18.04 -23.28 -17.56
C GLU A 32 18.44 -22.08 -16.67
N GLY A 33 17.99 -22.04 -15.41
CA GLY A 33 18.25 -20.97 -14.47
C GLY A 33 17.51 -19.67 -14.79
N LEU A 34 16.44 -19.74 -15.59
CA LEU A 34 15.66 -18.58 -16.01
C LEU A 34 14.62 -18.17 -14.97
N ILE A 35 14.04 -19.16 -14.29
CA ILE A 35 12.99 -18.96 -13.29
C ILE A 35 13.19 -19.81 -12.05
N THR A 36 12.49 -19.44 -10.99
CA THR A 36 12.24 -20.26 -9.79
C THR A 36 10.74 -20.26 -9.55
N VAL A 37 10.13 -21.42 -9.37
CA VAL A 37 8.67 -21.55 -9.27
C VAL A 37 8.26 -21.84 -7.84
N TRP A 38 7.17 -21.22 -7.40
CA TRP A 38 6.55 -21.47 -6.10
C TRP A 38 5.03 -21.61 -6.24
N HIS A 39 4.43 -22.50 -5.47
CA HIS A 39 2.98 -22.66 -5.34
C HIS A 39 2.59 -23.10 -3.92
N ASP A 40 1.30 -23.04 -3.59
CA ASP A 40 0.77 -23.31 -2.23
C ASP A 40 1.14 -24.69 -1.64
N GLY A 41 1.43 -25.69 -2.47
CA GLY A 41 1.87 -27.02 -2.07
C GLY A 41 3.27 -27.05 -1.46
N GLU A 42 4.04 -25.96 -1.56
CA GLU A 42 5.36 -25.77 -0.96
C GLU A 42 5.28 -25.20 0.47
N ILE A 43 4.08 -24.93 0.99
CA ILE A 43 3.92 -24.44 2.36
C ILE A 43 4.27 -25.56 3.35
N LEU A 44 5.27 -25.30 4.20
CA LEU A 44 5.69 -26.25 5.23
C LEU A 44 4.59 -26.45 6.30
N PRO A 45 4.38 -27.68 6.78
CA PRO A 45 3.49 -27.93 7.92
C PRO A 45 3.91 -27.10 9.14
N GLY A 46 2.96 -26.37 9.71
CA GLY A 46 3.19 -25.47 10.85
C GLY A 46 3.39 -24.00 10.47
N SER A 47 3.54 -23.67 9.18
CA SER A 47 3.55 -22.29 8.70
C SER A 47 2.15 -21.68 8.64
N GLU A 48 2.04 -20.38 8.92
CA GLU A 48 0.81 -19.64 8.67
C GLU A 48 0.65 -19.43 7.15
N TRP A 49 -0.20 -20.25 6.55
CA TRP A 49 -0.34 -20.39 5.11
C TRP A 49 -0.64 -19.06 4.39
N ASN A 50 -1.48 -18.20 4.97
CA ASN A 50 -1.80 -16.87 4.45
C ASN A 50 -0.59 -15.94 4.35
N VAL A 51 0.32 -16.00 5.33
CA VAL A 51 1.50 -15.12 5.39
C VAL A 51 2.50 -15.54 4.32
N GLU A 52 2.72 -16.85 4.16
CA GLU A 52 3.64 -17.36 3.15
C GLU A 52 3.14 -17.09 1.73
N ILE A 53 1.86 -17.29 1.44
CA ILE A 53 1.30 -17.00 0.11
C ILE A 53 1.43 -15.52 -0.23
N LYS A 54 1.04 -14.62 0.69
CA LYS A 54 1.19 -13.16 0.50
C LYS A 54 2.65 -12.77 0.24
N LYS A 55 3.59 -13.31 1.00
CA LYS A 55 5.02 -13.07 0.79
C LYS A 55 5.43 -13.47 -0.63
N ARG A 56 5.00 -14.65 -1.09
CA ARG A 56 5.38 -15.18 -2.41
C ARG A 56 4.78 -14.40 -3.57
N VAL A 57 3.52 -13.96 -3.44
CA VAL A 57 2.89 -13.03 -4.38
C VAL A 57 3.68 -11.72 -4.49
N ASN A 58 4.18 -11.20 -3.37
CA ASN A 58 4.96 -9.95 -3.35
C ASN A 58 6.38 -10.08 -3.88
N GLU A 59 6.98 -11.24 -3.73
CA GLU A 59 8.32 -11.52 -4.26
C GLU A 59 8.27 -11.85 -5.76
N ALA A 60 7.16 -12.35 -6.27
CA ALA A 60 7.04 -12.82 -7.65
C ALA A 60 7.14 -11.70 -8.69
N GLU A 61 7.94 -11.98 -9.73
CA GLU A 61 8.11 -11.16 -10.93
C GLU A 61 7.15 -11.60 -12.05
N ILE A 62 6.76 -12.88 -12.03
CA ILE A 62 5.71 -13.45 -12.89
C ILE A 62 4.69 -14.16 -12.00
N ILE A 63 3.40 -13.92 -12.23
CA ILE A 63 2.29 -14.52 -11.49
C ILE A 63 1.40 -15.26 -12.49
N LEU A 64 1.31 -16.58 -12.37
CA LEU A 64 0.45 -17.43 -13.19
C LEU A 64 -0.86 -17.69 -12.45
N LEU A 65 -1.99 -17.42 -13.10
CA LEU A 65 -3.32 -17.64 -12.54
C LEU A 65 -4.05 -18.72 -13.36
N LEU A 66 -4.23 -19.92 -12.81
CA LEU A 66 -4.87 -21.03 -13.51
C LEU A 66 -6.39 -20.85 -13.51
N ALA A 67 -6.91 -20.25 -14.57
CA ALA A 67 -8.31 -19.89 -14.70
C ALA A 67 -9.18 -21.12 -15.01
N SER A 68 -10.10 -21.39 -14.10
CA SER A 68 -11.15 -22.39 -14.18
C SER A 68 -12.40 -21.86 -13.44
N ASN A 69 -13.54 -22.53 -13.58
CA ASN A 69 -14.70 -22.17 -12.77
C ASN A 69 -14.43 -22.35 -11.26
N ALA A 70 -13.65 -23.37 -10.88
CA ALA A 70 -13.30 -23.61 -9.48
C ALA A 70 -12.35 -22.56 -8.90
N PHE A 71 -11.50 -21.96 -9.76
CA PHE A 71 -10.64 -20.83 -9.41
C PHE A 71 -11.44 -19.53 -9.26
N LEU A 72 -12.36 -19.25 -10.21
CA LEU A 72 -13.12 -18.01 -10.21
C LEU A 72 -14.14 -17.89 -9.07
N VAL A 73 -14.68 -19.01 -8.59
CA VAL A 73 -15.72 -19.04 -7.53
C VAL A 73 -15.19 -19.41 -6.15
N SER A 74 -13.88 -19.59 -5.98
CA SER A 74 -13.33 -19.89 -4.66
C SER A 74 -13.16 -18.60 -3.86
N ASP A 75 -13.87 -18.51 -2.72
CA ASP A 75 -13.81 -17.40 -1.76
C ASP A 75 -12.37 -17.06 -1.32
N TYR A 76 -11.47 -18.04 -1.38
CA TYR A 76 -10.07 -17.88 -1.03
C TYR A 76 -9.30 -16.95 -1.96
N ILE A 77 -9.64 -16.93 -3.26
CA ILE A 77 -8.92 -16.15 -4.28
C ILE A 77 -9.51 -14.72 -4.38
N GLU A 78 -10.65 -14.47 -3.74
CA GLU A 78 -11.53 -13.37 -4.10
C GLU A 78 -11.43 -12.10 -3.22
N ARG A 79 -10.27 -11.76 -2.64
CA ARG A 79 -10.12 -10.34 -2.23
C ARG A 79 -8.72 -9.79 -2.13
N ILE A 80 -7.84 -10.34 -1.30
CA ILE A 80 -6.59 -9.64 -1.00
C ILE A 80 -5.47 -9.99 -1.98
N GLU A 81 -5.33 -11.27 -2.34
CA GLU A 81 -4.19 -11.75 -3.15
C GLU A 81 -4.36 -11.46 -4.66
N MET A 82 -5.58 -11.62 -5.21
CA MET A 82 -5.85 -11.30 -6.62
C MET A 82 -5.79 -9.79 -6.87
N GLU A 83 -6.34 -8.96 -5.97
CA GLU A 83 -6.22 -7.51 -6.06
C GLU A 83 -4.77 -7.06 -5.99
N GLN A 84 -3.97 -7.64 -5.08
CA GLN A 84 -2.54 -7.35 -4.95
C GLN A 84 -1.75 -7.75 -6.20
N ALA A 85 -1.97 -8.97 -6.73
CA ALA A 85 -1.33 -9.42 -7.96
C ALA A 85 -1.66 -8.52 -9.16
N LEU A 86 -2.94 -8.11 -9.28
CA LEU A 86 -3.41 -7.23 -10.35
C LEU A 86 -2.92 -5.78 -10.19
N SER A 87 -2.84 -5.25 -8.97
CA SER A 87 -2.24 -3.94 -8.68
C SER A 87 -0.76 -3.93 -9.09
N ARG A 88 0.01 -4.93 -8.68
CA ARG A 88 1.43 -5.08 -9.06
C ARG A 88 1.59 -5.23 -10.58
N HIS A 89 0.65 -5.89 -11.25
CA HIS A 89 0.62 -5.97 -12.71
C HIS A 89 0.43 -4.62 -13.38
N LYS A 90 -0.58 -3.85 -12.94
CA LYS A 90 -0.84 -2.49 -13.44
C LYS A 90 0.34 -1.56 -13.18
N ALA A 91 1.03 -1.73 -12.05
CA ALA A 91 2.22 -0.97 -11.68
C ALA A 91 3.50 -1.37 -12.44
N ASN A 92 3.45 -2.37 -13.34
CA ASN A 92 4.63 -2.96 -14.01
C ASN A 92 5.69 -3.54 -13.05
N ILE A 93 5.30 -3.89 -11.83
CA ILE A 93 6.20 -4.51 -10.82
C ILE A 93 6.27 -6.02 -11.03
N SER A 94 5.15 -6.65 -11.40
CA SER A 94 5.08 -8.06 -11.77
C SER A 94 4.27 -8.27 -13.04
N ARG A 95 4.44 -9.40 -13.71
CA ARG A 95 3.62 -9.79 -14.88
C ARG A 95 2.61 -10.82 -14.45
N VAL A 96 1.32 -10.46 -14.40
CA VAL A 96 0.24 -11.45 -14.29
C VAL A 96 -0.01 -12.05 -15.66
N ILE A 97 -0.10 -13.38 -15.73
CA ILE A 97 -0.40 -14.15 -16.93
C ILE A 97 -1.51 -15.15 -16.58
N PRO A 98 -2.75 -14.90 -17.03
CA PRO A 98 -3.81 -15.88 -16.91
C PRO A 98 -3.51 -17.11 -17.77
N VAL A 99 -3.64 -18.30 -17.18
CA VAL A 99 -3.52 -19.60 -17.87
C VAL A 99 -4.89 -20.26 -17.82
N VAL A 100 -5.63 -20.22 -18.92
CA VAL A 100 -6.99 -20.76 -19.00
C VAL A 100 -6.91 -22.27 -19.16
N ILE A 101 -7.11 -22.98 -18.05
CA ILE A 101 -7.03 -24.44 -18.04
C ILE A 101 -8.36 -25.09 -18.46
N LYS A 102 -9.50 -24.47 -18.11
CA LYS A 102 -10.84 -24.98 -18.41
C LYS A 102 -11.73 -23.88 -18.97
N SER A 103 -12.71 -24.27 -19.78
CA SER A 103 -13.78 -23.36 -20.24
C SER A 103 -14.49 -22.73 -19.03
N CYS A 104 -14.39 -21.41 -18.88
CA CYS A 104 -14.99 -20.64 -17.79
C CYS A 104 -15.17 -19.17 -18.20
N ALA A 105 -15.97 -18.42 -17.44
CA ALA A 105 -16.27 -17.01 -17.71
C ALA A 105 -15.16 -16.04 -17.28
N TRP A 106 -13.88 -16.41 -17.48
CA TRP A 106 -12.74 -15.63 -17.00
C TRP A 106 -12.66 -14.23 -17.64
N GLN A 107 -13.18 -14.06 -18.86
CA GLN A 107 -13.25 -12.75 -19.52
C GLN A 107 -14.15 -11.75 -18.76
N ALA A 108 -15.12 -12.23 -17.98
CA ALA A 108 -15.97 -11.40 -17.14
C ALA A 108 -15.33 -11.04 -15.79
N SER A 109 -14.17 -11.62 -15.47
CA SER A 109 -13.44 -11.38 -14.23
C SER A 109 -12.35 -10.32 -14.39
N PRO A 110 -11.74 -9.81 -13.30
CA PRO A 110 -10.67 -8.81 -13.36
C PRO A 110 -9.45 -9.19 -14.23
N ILE A 111 -9.19 -10.49 -14.41
CA ILE A 111 -8.09 -11.01 -15.25
C ILE A 111 -8.45 -11.02 -16.75
N GLY A 112 -9.71 -10.82 -17.13
CA GLY A 112 -10.20 -10.79 -18.51
C GLY A 112 -9.62 -9.68 -19.39
N LYS A 113 -9.01 -8.65 -18.76
CA LYS A 113 -8.34 -7.52 -19.44
C LYS A 113 -6.87 -7.80 -19.74
N ILE A 114 -6.34 -8.94 -19.31
CA ILE A 114 -4.94 -9.32 -19.48
C ILE A 114 -4.85 -10.41 -20.54
N GLN A 115 -3.84 -10.32 -21.42
CA GLN A 115 -3.61 -11.35 -22.42
C GLN A 115 -3.31 -12.69 -21.72
N ALA A 116 -4.12 -13.69 -22.05
CA ALA A 116 -4.05 -15.02 -21.45
C ALA A 116 -3.30 -16.02 -22.34
N LEU A 117 -3.05 -17.20 -21.78
CA LEU A 117 -2.54 -18.38 -22.46
C LEU A 117 -3.46 -19.58 -22.14
N PRO A 118 -3.42 -20.66 -22.94
CA PRO A 118 -2.76 -20.75 -24.24
C PRO A 118 -3.57 -20.08 -25.36
N VAL A 119 -2.90 -19.79 -26.48
CA VAL A 119 -3.50 -19.29 -27.72
C VAL A 119 -3.41 -20.34 -28.82
N ASP A 120 -4.46 -20.50 -29.62
CA ASP A 120 -4.44 -21.31 -30.84
C ASP A 120 -3.67 -20.62 -31.98
N ASP A 121 -3.60 -21.27 -33.14
CA ASP A 121 -2.90 -20.78 -34.34
C ASP A 121 -3.48 -19.45 -34.86
N ASP A 122 -4.76 -19.17 -34.60
CA ASP A 122 -5.43 -17.92 -34.93
C ASP A 122 -5.19 -16.82 -33.87
N GLY A 123 -4.42 -17.12 -32.82
CA GLY A 123 -4.13 -16.22 -31.71
C GLY A 123 -5.29 -16.06 -30.71
N LYS A 124 -6.31 -16.92 -30.75
CA LYS A 124 -7.45 -16.89 -29.83
C LYS A 124 -7.18 -17.77 -28.62
N ILE A 125 -7.74 -17.37 -27.48
CA ILE A 125 -7.60 -18.16 -26.25
C ILE A 125 -8.40 -19.46 -26.38
N LYS A 126 -7.69 -20.58 -26.29
CA LYS A 126 -8.25 -21.93 -26.30
C LYS A 126 -7.88 -22.61 -24.97
N PRO A 127 -8.85 -22.89 -24.08
CA PRO A 127 -8.56 -23.52 -22.79
C PRO A 127 -7.80 -24.84 -22.94
N VAL A 128 -6.88 -25.17 -22.03
CA VAL A 128 -6.05 -26.40 -22.10
C VAL A 128 -6.90 -27.65 -22.38
N THR A 129 -8.02 -27.84 -21.66
CA THR A 129 -8.91 -29.01 -21.85
C THR A 129 -9.60 -29.10 -23.21
N ASN A 130 -9.54 -28.05 -24.02
CA ASN A 130 -10.19 -27.99 -25.33
C ASN A 130 -9.20 -28.25 -26.47
N TRP A 131 -7.90 -28.41 -26.19
CA TRP A 131 -6.91 -28.81 -27.19
C TRP A 131 -7.05 -30.30 -27.52
N ASP A 132 -6.74 -30.67 -28.77
CA ASP A 132 -6.75 -32.08 -29.18
C ASP A 132 -5.65 -32.86 -28.45
N ASP A 133 -4.51 -32.21 -28.21
CA ASP A 133 -3.45 -32.65 -27.30
C ASP A 133 -3.19 -31.59 -26.23
N GLU A 134 -3.47 -31.90 -24.96
CA GLU A 134 -3.18 -31.01 -23.83
C GLU A 134 -1.67 -30.69 -23.73
N ASN A 135 -0.79 -31.58 -24.19
CA ASN A 135 0.66 -31.37 -24.17
C ASN A 135 1.08 -30.21 -25.07
N GLU A 136 0.41 -30.04 -26.22
CA GLU A 136 0.64 -28.90 -27.11
C GLU A 136 0.17 -27.60 -26.46
N ALA A 137 -0.94 -27.66 -25.71
CA ALA A 137 -1.43 -26.52 -24.95
C ALA A 137 -0.42 -26.07 -23.88
N TYR A 138 0.12 -27.00 -23.09
CA TYR A 138 1.14 -26.68 -22.07
C TYR A 138 2.45 -26.21 -22.70
N PHE A 139 2.85 -26.76 -23.84
CA PHE A 139 3.99 -26.26 -24.59
C PHE A 139 3.78 -24.81 -25.05
N ASN A 140 2.58 -24.48 -25.55
CA ASN A 140 2.20 -23.11 -25.90
C ASN A 140 2.28 -22.16 -24.70
N VAL A 141 1.81 -22.60 -23.51
CA VAL A 141 1.95 -21.84 -22.27
C VAL A 141 3.43 -21.60 -21.92
N GLN A 142 4.26 -22.64 -21.98
CA GLN A 142 5.70 -22.55 -21.70
C GLN A 142 6.38 -21.54 -22.63
N GLU A 143 6.09 -21.58 -23.92
CA GLU A 143 6.66 -20.65 -24.91
C GLU A 143 6.18 -19.21 -24.69
N GLY A 144 4.92 -19.02 -24.32
CA GLY A 144 4.39 -17.72 -23.90
C GLY A 144 5.13 -17.16 -22.67
N ILE A 145 5.39 -17.99 -21.68
CA ILE A 145 6.15 -17.61 -20.48
C ILE A 145 7.62 -17.32 -20.84
N ARG A 146 8.25 -18.11 -21.71
CA ARG A 146 9.61 -17.86 -22.21
C ARG A 146 9.71 -16.48 -22.88
N LYS A 147 8.73 -16.10 -23.71
CA LYS A 147 8.65 -14.75 -24.29
C LYS A 147 8.54 -13.66 -23.23
N ALA A 148 7.72 -13.88 -22.19
CA ALA A 148 7.59 -12.93 -21.08
C ALA A 148 8.91 -12.77 -20.31
N ILE A 149 9.65 -13.86 -20.07
CA ILE A 149 10.97 -13.84 -19.42
C ILE A 149 11.96 -13.01 -20.25
N ILE A 150 12.03 -13.25 -21.57
CA ILE A 150 12.93 -12.51 -22.48
C ILE A 150 12.61 -11.02 -22.45
N PHE A 151 11.32 -10.66 -22.50
CA PHE A 151 10.88 -9.27 -22.44
C PHE A 151 11.28 -8.60 -21.11
N LEU A 152 11.14 -9.29 -19.98
CA LEU A 152 11.55 -8.76 -18.67
C LEU A 152 13.09 -8.66 -18.56
N GLY A 153 13.81 -9.57 -19.20
CA GLY A 153 15.28 -9.54 -19.27
C GLY A 153 15.84 -8.38 -20.13
N SER A 154 15.14 -7.99 -21.20
CA SER A 154 15.57 -6.89 -22.09
C SER A 154 15.33 -5.50 -21.50
N GLN A 155 14.31 -5.33 -20.66
CA GLN A 155 14.03 -4.10 -19.91
C GLN A 155 15.08 -3.81 -18.81
N ASN A 156 15.86 -4.83 -18.42
CA ASN A 156 16.92 -4.73 -17.40
C ASN A 156 18.32 -4.52 -17.99
N GLN A 157 18.47 -4.27 -19.31
CA GLN A 157 19.77 -3.89 -19.87
C GLN A 157 20.08 -2.41 -19.62
N PRO A 158 21.33 -2.05 -19.25
CA PRO A 158 21.68 -0.67 -18.92
C PRO A 158 21.61 0.22 -20.17
N GLN A 159 20.79 1.28 -20.12
CA GLN A 159 21.02 2.43 -20.98
C GLN A 159 22.29 3.16 -20.54
N PRO A 160 23.11 3.69 -21.46
CA PRO A 160 24.30 4.43 -21.10
C PRO A 160 23.90 5.78 -20.48
N GLY A 161 24.00 5.87 -19.15
CA GLY A 161 23.92 7.15 -18.42
C GLY A 161 22.93 7.21 -17.26
N ASN A 162 23.07 6.34 -16.26
CA ASN A 162 22.99 6.77 -14.85
C ASN A 162 23.46 5.64 -13.91
N ASN A 163 24.38 5.97 -13.01
CA ASN A 163 25.01 5.03 -12.09
C ASN A 163 24.01 4.46 -11.06
N ASN A 164 23.43 3.29 -11.34
CA ASN A 164 22.77 2.46 -10.33
C ASN A 164 23.54 1.15 -10.17
N LYS A 165 24.19 0.98 -9.00
CA LYS A 165 24.75 -0.31 -8.59
C LYS A 165 23.61 -1.29 -8.28
N PRO A 166 23.73 -2.58 -8.62
CA PRO A 166 22.75 -3.59 -8.24
C PRO A 166 22.72 -3.77 -6.71
N ARG A 167 21.52 -3.73 -6.10
CA ARG A 167 21.29 -4.04 -4.68
C ARG A 167 21.42 -5.55 -4.44
N GLN A 168 22.25 -5.93 -3.47
CA GLN A 168 22.37 -7.32 -2.99
C GLN A 168 21.19 -7.69 -2.09
N PRO A 169 20.81 -8.98 -1.99
CA PRO A 169 19.84 -9.45 -1.00
C PRO A 169 20.41 -9.27 0.42
N ILE A 170 19.67 -8.59 1.30
CA ILE A 170 20.06 -8.34 2.69
C ILE A 170 19.32 -9.36 3.58
N GLU A 171 20.06 -10.09 4.42
CA GLU A 171 19.51 -10.94 5.48
C GLU A 171 18.87 -10.07 6.58
N PRO A 172 17.78 -10.51 7.22
CA PRO A 172 17.15 -9.73 8.29
C PRO A 172 18.15 -9.52 9.45
N PRO A 173 18.25 -8.30 10.00
CA PRO A 173 19.19 -8.03 11.07
C PRO A 173 18.77 -8.80 12.35
N PRO A 174 19.75 -9.24 13.16
CA PRO A 174 19.46 -9.85 14.45
C PRO A 174 18.74 -8.86 15.38
N PRO A 175 17.96 -9.34 16.36
CA PRO A 175 17.26 -8.48 17.31
C PRO A 175 18.28 -7.72 18.16
N THR A 176 18.49 -6.45 17.85
CA THR A 176 19.34 -5.56 18.63
C THR A 176 18.55 -4.96 19.80
N THR A 177 19.16 -4.95 20.96
CA THR A 177 18.75 -4.16 22.13
C THR A 177 18.97 -2.67 21.81
N TYR A 178 17.91 -1.97 21.40
CA TYR A 178 17.98 -0.56 21.00
C TYR A 178 18.04 0.35 22.24
N GLU A 179 19.22 0.90 22.55
CA GLU A 179 19.36 2.07 23.42
C GLU A 179 19.02 3.35 22.63
N ASP A 180 18.35 4.30 23.30
CA ASP A 180 17.68 5.51 22.78
C ASP A 180 18.53 6.51 21.95
N GLU A 181 19.82 6.23 21.69
CA GLU A 181 20.76 7.18 21.07
C GLU A 181 20.57 7.43 19.56
N TYR A 182 19.81 6.59 18.85
CA TYR A 182 19.67 6.70 17.38
C TYR A 182 18.68 7.78 16.90
N TYR A 183 17.86 8.36 17.79
CA TYR A 183 16.85 9.32 17.40
C TYR A 183 17.35 10.76 17.59
N LYS A 184 17.98 11.32 16.54
CA LYS A 184 18.15 12.78 16.46
C LYS A 184 16.81 13.43 16.11
N LEU A 185 16.02 13.71 17.14
CA LEU A 185 14.69 14.30 17.02
C LEU A 185 14.78 15.82 16.80
N TYR A 186 15.34 16.25 15.66
CA TYR A 186 15.53 17.65 15.31
C TYR A 186 14.21 18.44 15.42
N GLY A 187 14.13 19.36 16.39
CA GLY A 187 12.95 20.21 16.62
C GLY A 187 11.88 19.61 17.54
N LEU A 188 12.11 18.42 18.12
CA LEU A 188 11.28 17.84 19.17
C LEU A 188 11.99 17.93 20.53
N ARG A 189 11.21 17.97 21.61
CA ARG A 189 11.69 18.17 22.98
C ARG A 189 12.24 16.90 23.64
N GLY A 190 12.03 15.74 23.03
CA GLY A 190 12.47 14.45 23.56
C GLY A 190 11.55 13.31 23.15
N LEU A 191 11.68 12.18 23.84
CA LEU A 191 10.93 10.95 23.60
C LEU A 191 9.95 10.69 24.77
N ARG A 192 8.71 10.31 24.45
CA ARG A 192 7.65 10.03 25.43
C ARG A 192 7.03 8.67 25.15
N VAL A 193 7.11 7.75 26.12
CA VAL A 193 6.40 6.46 26.06
C VAL A 193 4.92 6.71 26.32
N SER A 194 4.08 6.46 25.32
CA SER A 194 2.65 6.74 25.38
C SER A 194 1.93 6.03 24.23
N SER A 195 0.68 5.61 24.47
CA SER A 195 -0.24 5.23 23.39
C SER A 195 -0.89 6.46 22.74
N LEU A 196 -1.10 7.53 23.49
CA LEU A 196 -1.62 8.78 22.94
C LEU A 196 -0.56 9.48 22.08
N ILE A 197 -0.83 9.76 20.81
CA ILE A 197 0.01 10.60 19.95
C ILE A 197 -0.33 12.07 20.16
N GLN A 198 -1.61 12.45 20.11
CA GLN A 198 -2.05 13.85 20.22
C GLN A 198 -3.54 13.90 20.61
N ASN A 199 -3.92 14.59 21.69
CA ASN A 199 -5.34 14.75 22.10
C ASN A 199 -5.91 16.16 21.83
N PHE A 200 -5.11 17.04 21.24
CA PHE A 200 -5.40 18.45 20.97
C PHE A 200 -5.75 19.32 22.19
N ASP A 201 -5.79 18.80 23.42
CA ASP A 201 -5.98 19.58 24.66
C ASP A 201 -4.71 20.38 25.00
N VAL A 202 -4.40 21.34 24.14
CA VAL A 202 -3.22 22.19 24.25
C VAL A 202 -3.60 23.43 25.04
N LYS A 203 -3.32 23.40 26.34
CA LYS A 203 -3.50 24.55 27.22
C LYS A 203 -2.62 25.71 26.76
N ARG A 204 -3.24 26.79 26.28
CA ARG A 204 -2.53 28.03 25.94
C ARG A 204 -2.33 28.88 27.20
N THR A 205 -1.19 28.72 27.86
CA THR A 205 -0.82 29.58 29.00
C THR A 205 -0.11 30.84 28.50
N ALA A 206 -0.52 32.03 28.95
CA ALA A 206 0.19 33.26 28.63
C ALA A 206 1.64 33.19 29.18
N GLY A 207 2.63 33.52 28.34
CA GLY A 207 4.05 33.48 28.70
C GLY A 207 4.72 32.10 28.60
N ALA A 208 3.97 31.01 28.40
CA ALA A 208 4.55 29.71 28.09
C ALA A 208 4.79 29.56 26.58
N HIS A 209 5.88 28.88 26.19
CA HIS A 209 6.10 28.42 24.82
C HIS A 209 5.09 27.31 24.47
N ASN A 210 3.85 27.69 24.20
CA ASN A 210 2.80 26.79 23.75
C ASN A 210 3.11 26.35 22.33
N ILE A 211 3.41 25.07 22.17
CA ILE A 211 3.63 24.51 20.84
C ILE A 211 2.27 24.12 20.27
N ASN A 212 1.94 24.66 19.09
CA ASN A 212 0.74 24.27 18.35
C ASN A 212 0.82 22.77 17.97
N ALA A 213 -0.29 22.05 18.12
CA ALA A 213 -0.41 20.64 17.72
C ALA A 213 -0.16 20.44 16.22
N VAL A 214 -0.42 21.46 15.40
CA VAL A 214 -0.02 21.47 13.98
C VAL A 214 1.39 22.04 13.85
N GLN A 215 2.30 21.23 13.30
CA GLN A 215 3.69 21.58 13.05
C GLN A 215 3.88 22.34 11.75
N PHE A 216 3.25 21.86 10.68
CA PHE A 216 3.35 22.44 9.35
C PHE A 216 1.99 22.43 8.65
N TYR A 217 1.80 23.43 7.80
CA TYR A 217 0.72 23.54 6.84
C TYR A 217 1.32 23.49 5.45
N TRP A 218 0.70 22.73 4.55
CA TRP A 218 1.06 22.73 3.14
C TRP A 218 -0.17 22.99 2.30
N ALA A 219 -0.07 23.98 1.43
CA ALA A 219 -1.02 24.27 0.37
C ALA A 219 -0.25 24.83 -0.83
N ASP A 220 -0.42 24.21 -1.99
CA ASP A 220 0.25 24.62 -3.22
C ASP A 220 -0.24 26.02 -3.66
N SER A 221 0.61 27.03 -3.47
CA SER A 221 0.29 28.42 -3.78
C SER A 221 0.11 28.66 -5.28
N LEU A 222 0.69 27.82 -6.15
CA LEU A 222 0.55 27.95 -7.61
C LEU A 222 -0.92 27.82 -8.03
N PHE A 223 -1.69 27.00 -7.31
CA PHE A 223 -3.11 26.77 -7.56
C PHE A 223 -4.03 27.60 -6.64
N ALA A 224 -3.46 28.54 -5.88
CA ALA A 224 -4.18 29.30 -4.86
C ALA A 224 -4.95 28.40 -3.87
N ASN A 225 -4.33 27.26 -3.52
CA ASN A 225 -4.83 26.37 -2.50
C ASN A 225 -4.77 27.06 -1.12
N THR A 226 -5.69 26.71 -0.23
CA THR A 226 -5.66 27.21 1.16
C THR A 226 -5.84 26.07 2.15
N ILE A 227 -5.24 26.21 3.32
CA ILE A 227 -5.44 25.32 4.45
C ILE A 227 -5.33 26.10 5.76
N SER A 228 -6.17 25.77 6.73
CA SER A 228 -6.08 26.28 8.10
C SER A 228 -6.50 25.20 9.09
N ALA A 229 -6.00 25.30 10.33
CA ALA A 229 -6.44 24.45 11.42
C ALA A 229 -6.54 25.23 12.72
N GLU A 230 -7.56 24.93 13.51
CA GLU A 230 -7.81 25.57 14.80
C GLU A 230 -8.40 24.58 15.80
N ASN A 231 -8.11 24.79 17.08
CA ASN A 231 -8.82 24.10 18.14
C ASN A 231 -10.16 24.80 18.35
N ILE A 232 -11.26 24.06 18.26
CA ILE A 232 -12.59 24.61 18.54
C ILE A 232 -12.86 24.62 20.06
N LYS A 233 -13.99 25.19 20.48
CA LYS A 233 -14.29 25.55 21.88
C LYS A 233 -14.15 24.42 22.91
N ASP A 234 -14.28 23.16 22.49
CA ASP A 234 -14.14 22.01 23.39
C ASP A 234 -12.69 21.73 23.82
N GLY A 235 -11.72 22.40 23.18
CA GLY A 235 -10.29 22.28 23.46
C GLY A 235 -9.65 20.98 22.97
N LYS A 236 -10.42 19.98 22.54
CA LYS A 236 -9.95 18.61 22.21
C LYS A 236 -10.14 18.25 20.75
N THR A 237 -10.79 19.12 19.98
CA THR A 237 -11.06 18.92 18.56
C THR A 237 -10.24 19.89 17.74
N LEU A 238 -9.49 19.35 16.78
CA LEU A 238 -8.84 20.12 15.73
C LEU A 238 -9.77 20.21 14.53
N ARG A 239 -10.24 21.41 14.20
CA ARG A 239 -10.97 21.69 12.95
C ARG A 239 -9.98 22.11 11.88
N VAL A 240 -9.99 21.41 10.75
CA VAL A 240 -9.18 21.71 9.57
C VAL A 240 -10.11 22.17 8.45
N ARG A 241 -9.79 23.29 7.82
CA ARG A 241 -10.47 23.77 6.60
C ARG A 241 -9.47 23.75 5.45
N PHE A 242 -9.88 23.21 4.31
CA PHE A 242 -9.04 23.16 3.12
C PHE A 242 -9.81 23.55 1.87
N ASP A 243 -9.10 24.18 0.94
CA ASP A 243 -9.56 24.51 -0.41
C ASP A 243 -8.47 24.04 -1.39
N HIS A 244 -8.60 22.81 -1.89
CA HIS A 244 -7.66 22.19 -2.81
C HIS A 244 -8.19 22.32 -4.24
N LYS A 245 -7.58 23.19 -5.06
CA LYS A 245 -8.00 23.49 -6.43
C LYS A 245 -7.21 22.73 -7.48
N GLY A 246 -5.99 22.30 -7.17
CA GLY A 246 -5.12 21.51 -8.04
C GLY A 246 -3.70 21.39 -7.50
N GLY A 247 -2.83 20.72 -8.24
CA GLY A 247 -1.44 20.48 -7.83
C GLY A 247 -1.33 19.46 -6.71
N TRP A 248 -0.43 19.70 -5.76
CA TRP A 248 -0.27 18.83 -4.59
C TRP A 248 -1.33 19.14 -3.52
N GLY A 249 -1.97 18.08 -3.01
CA GLY A 249 -3.06 18.20 -2.04
C GLY A 249 -2.68 18.91 -0.74
N CYS A 250 -3.64 19.67 -0.21
CA CYS A 250 -3.55 20.36 1.08
C CYS A 250 -3.32 19.35 2.21
N ASN A 251 -2.32 19.58 3.07
CA ASN A 251 -2.04 18.70 4.19
C ASN A 251 -1.54 19.45 5.44
N ILE A 252 -1.72 18.81 6.58
CA ILE A 252 -1.15 19.25 7.86
C ILE A 252 -0.20 18.18 8.39
N ALA A 253 0.87 18.60 9.05
CA ALA A 253 1.69 17.74 9.89
C ALA A 253 1.29 17.92 11.35
N ILE A 254 0.70 16.90 11.96
CA ILE A 254 0.36 16.86 13.38
C ILE A 254 1.57 16.34 14.14
N ARG A 255 2.13 17.14 15.05
CA ARG A 255 3.19 16.69 15.94
C ARG A 255 2.61 15.93 17.13
N CYS A 256 3.44 15.07 17.70
CA CYS A 256 3.14 14.38 18.94
C CYS A 256 2.99 15.36 20.13
N GLN A 257 2.25 14.92 21.15
CA GLN A 257 1.90 15.66 22.36
C GLN A 257 3.13 16.30 23.00
N ASP A 258 2.96 17.54 23.47
CA ASP A 258 3.99 18.35 24.13
C ASP A 258 5.25 18.62 23.29
N GLY A 259 5.20 18.32 21.99
CA GLY A 259 6.33 18.40 21.08
C GLY A 259 7.38 17.32 21.30
N MET A 260 7.01 16.19 21.93
CA MET A 260 7.89 15.03 22.15
C MET A 260 7.48 13.88 21.24
N ALA A 261 8.44 13.20 20.61
CA ALA A 261 8.16 12.01 19.80
C ALA A 261 7.47 10.93 20.64
N CYS A 262 6.54 10.21 20.02
CA CYS A 262 5.80 9.13 20.67
C CYS A 262 6.57 7.81 20.52
N HIS A 263 7.01 7.22 21.63
CA HIS A 263 7.59 5.88 21.66
C HIS A 263 6.47 4.85 21.79
N ASN A 264 6.19 4.16 20.69
CA ASN A 264 5.29 3.02 20.61
C ASN A 264 5.96 1.75 21.19
N LYS A 265 6.28 1.78 22.48
CA LYS A 265 7.04 0.72 23.18
C LYS A 265 6.38 -0.65 23.07
N ASN A 266 5.05 -0.69 23.07
CA ASN A 266 4.27 -1.92 22.98
C ASN A 266 4.12 -2.43 21.54
N ARG A 267 4.68 -1.72 20.54
CA ARG A 267 4.51 -2.00 19.11
C ARG A 267 3.04 -2.11 18.72
N SER A 268 2.24 -1.19 19.24
CA SER A 268 0.80 -1.20 19.00
C SER A 268 0.50 -1.21 17.52
N ARG A 269 -0.39 -2.12 17.11
CA ARG A 269 -0.64 -2.42 15.71
C ARG A 269 -1.30 -1.29 14.93
N TYR A 270 -2.18 -0.54 15.58
CA TYR A 270 -3.01 0.43 14.88
C TYR A 270 -2.79 1.85 15.37
N LEU A 271 -2.73 2.78 14.42
CA LEU A 271 -3.01 4.20 14.68
C LEU A 271 -4.49 4.43 14.40
N ILE A 272 -5.21 4.98 15.37
CA ILE A 272 -6.59 5.40 15.22
C ILE A 272 -6.78 6.88 15.52
N PHE A 273 -7.80 7.48 14.91
CA PHE A 273 -8.33 8.77 15.30
C PHE A 273 -9.78 8.91 14.88
N ASP A 274 -10.56 9.66 15.66
CA ASP A 274 -11.92 10.00 15.25
C ASP A 274 -11.86 11.17 14.28
N ALA A 275 -12.65 11.10 13.21
CA ALA A 275 -12.82 12.19 12.27
C ALA A 275 -14.27 12.30 11.81
N ARG A 276 -14.72 13.53 11.55
CA ARG A 276 -16.06 13.80 11.02
C ARG A 276 -16.11 15.05 10.17
N ILE A 277 -17.14 15.16 9.34
CA ILE A 277 -17.56 16.44 8.76
C ILE A 277 -18.67 17.01 9.68
N PRO A 278 -18.48 18.18 10.32
CA PRO A 278 -19.42 18.71 11.31
C PRO A 278 -20.78 19.09 10.70
N LEU A 279 -21.87 18.73 11.40
CA LEU A 279 -23.26 18.94 10.93
C LEU A 279 -23.67 20.40 10.77
N GLU A 280 -23.13 21.30 11.59
CA GLU A 280 -23.47 22.73 11.62
C GLU A 280 -23.01 23.49 10.37
N GLU A 281 -21.93 23.04 9.72
CA GLU A 281 -21.42 23.62 8.46
C GLU A 281 -22.30 23.25 7.25
N ILE A 282 -23.38 22.48 7.46
CA ILE A 282 -24.26 21.94 6.41
C ILE A 282 -25.56 22.73 6.29
N GLN A 283 -25.93 23.51 7.30
CA GLN A 283 -27.07 24.43 7.14
C GLN A 283 -26.78 25.55 6.13
N ASP A 284 -25.50 25.84 5.89
CA ASP A 284 -25.04 26.71 4.79
C ASP A 284 -24.63 25.94 3.51
N SER A 285 -24.60 24.60 3.51
CA SER A 285 -24.10 23.81 2.37
C SER A 285 -25.10 23.64 1.22
N ILE A 286 -26.32 24.18 1.33
CA ILE A 286 -27.17 24.40 0.14
C ILE A 286 -26.61 25.59 -0.68
N LYS A 287 -25.64 26.36 -0.13
CA LYS A 287 -24.93 27.45 -0.80
C LYS A 287 -23.42 27.23 -0.97
N SER A 288 -22.78 26.23 -0.32
CA SER A 288 -21.32 26.07 -0.36
C SER A 288 -20.86 24.84 -1.16
N GLU A 289 -19.79 25.01 -1.94
CA GLU A 289 -19.06 23.97 -2.69
C GLU A 289 -18.31 22.96 -1.78
N THR A 290 -18.77 22.77 -0.54
CA THR A 290 -18.10 21.93 0.48
C THR A 290 -18.46 20.46 0.28
N LEU A 291 -17.46 19.59 0.39
CA LEU A 291 -17.60 18.14 0.24
C LEU A 291 -18.46 17.51 1.36
N ASN A 292 -19.34 16.58 0.98
CA ASN A 292 -20.12 15.74 1.91
C ASN A 292 -19.35 14.48 2.36
N GLU A 293 -18.23 14.19 1.72
CA GLU A 293 -17.33 13.08 2.00
C GLU A 293 -15.90 13.53 1.68
N VAL A 294 -14.99 13.37 2.64
CA VAL A 294 -13.60 13.81 2.56
C VAL A 294 -12.71 12.58 2.55
N GLY A 295 -11.84 12.49 1.56
CA GLY A 295 -10.77 11.50 1.52
C GLY A 295 -9.55 12.01 2.29
N ILE A 296 -8.99 11.14 3.15
CA ILE A 296 -7.76 11.39 3.87
C ILE A 296 -6.71 10.37 3.44
N SER A 297 -5.55 10.84 2.97
CA SER A 297 -4.36 9.98 2.92
C SER A 297 -3.45 10.27 4.11
N VAL A 298 -2.78 9.23 4.59
CA VAL A 298 -1.97 9.27 5.82
C VAL A 298 -0.50 9.06 5.49
N ARG A 299 0.35 9.84 6.15
CA ARG A 299 1.80 9.66 6.14
C ARG A 299 2.32 9.75 7.57
N ILE A 300 3.30 8.93 7.93
CA ILE A 300 3.93 8.93 9.24
C ILE A 300 5.39 9.30 9.10
N VAL A 301 5.85 10.20 9.97
CA VAL A 301 7.28 10.51 10.13
C VAL A 301 7.79 9.67 11.29
N ASN A 302 8.72 8.76 11.02
CA ASN A 302 9.32 7.94 12.07
C ASN A 302 10.40 8.68 12.86
N GLY A 303 10.94 8.05 13.90
CA GLY A 303 12.00 8.64 14.72
C GLY A 303 13.29 8.93 13.96
N ARG A 304 13.54 8.26 12.82
CA ARG A 304 14.66 8.56 11.92
C ARG A 304 14.38 9.74 10.98
N MET A 305 13.27 10.44 11.18
CA MET A 305 12.79 11.54 10.34
C MET A 305 12.50 11.12 8.89
N GLN A 306 12.21 9.84 8.66
CA GLN A 306 11.81 9.33 7.36
C GLN A 306 10.29 9.41 7.23
N HIS A 307 9.83 9.82 6.05
CA HIS A 307 8.41 9.94 5.74
C HIS A 307 7.93 8.67 5.05
N TRP A 308 6.86 8.09 5.57
CA TRP A 308 6.24 6.87 5.06
C TRP A 308 4.77 7.13 4.75
N GLU A 309 4.35 6.87 3.53
CA GLU A 309 2.97 7.03 3.07
C GLU A 309 2.22 5.71 3.14
N TYR A 310 0.99 5.78 3.64
CA TYR A 310 0.10 4.64 3.69
C TYR A 310 -0.53 4.41 2.32
N ALA A 311 0.02 3.45 1.59
CA ALA A 311 -0.23 3.22 0.18
C ALA A 311 0.13 1.79 -0.22
N PHE A 312 -0.50 1.27 -1.27
CA PHE A 312 -0.10 -0.01 -1.88
C PHE A 312 1.20 0.13 -2.67
N ASN A 313 1.44 1.30 -3.27
CA ASN A 313 2.68 1.71 -3.93
C ASN A 313 2.73 3.25 -4.06
N PRO A 314 3.85 3.87 -4.51
CA PRO A 314 3.98 5.33 -4.59
C PRO A 314 2.95 6.07 -5.48
N ARG A 315 2.08 5.34 -6.20
CA ARG A 315 1.00 5.88 -7.03
C ARG A 315 -0.39 5.39 -6.62
N GLU A 316 -0.48 4.41 -5.72
CA GLU A 316 -1.73 3.80 -5.28
C GLU A 316 -1.95 3.99 -3.77
N TYR A 317 -2.59 5.09 -3.39
CA TYR A 317 -2.81 5.50 -2.00
C TYR A 317 -4.01 4.80 -1.37
N ILE A 318 -3.90 4.50 -0.08
CA ILE A 318 -5.02 4.00 0.72
C ILE A 318 -5.73 5.21 1.31
N ILE A 319 -6.96 5.45 0.86
CA ILE A 319 -7.75 6.61 1.27
C ILE A 319 -8.74 6.23 2.36
N CYS A 320 -8.65 6.93 3.49
CA CYS A 320 -9.63 6.84 4.56
C CYS A 320 -10.76 7.82 4.25
N SER A 321 -11.96 7.30 3.99
CA SER A 321 -13.12 8.14 3.72
C SER A 321 -13.80 8.55 5.02
N VAL A 322 -14.07 9.85 5.17
CA VAL A 322 -14.78 10.42 6.30
C VAL A 322 -16.05 11.10 5.81
N ARG A 323 -17.18 10.72 6.39
CA ARG A 323 -18.50 11.24 6.04
C ARG A 323 -19.02 12.20 7.10
N LYS A 324 -20.10 12.87 6.73
CA LYS A 324 -20.97 13.59 7.66
C LYS A 324 -21.45 12.66 8.78
N ASN A 325 -21.18 13.04 10.03
CA ASN A 325 -21.73 12.34 11.20
C ASN A 325 -21.64 13.18 12.48
N GLU A 326 -22.39 12.77 13.52
CA GLU A 326 -22.04 13.08 14.90
C GLU A 326 -20.81 12.26 15.34
N TRP A 327 -20.22 12.60 16.48
CA TRP A 327 -19.16 11.77 17.07
C TRP A 327 -19.73 10.39 17.47
N GLY A 328 -18.93 9.33 17.38
CA GLY A 328 -19.35 7.96 17.73
C GLY A 328 -19.53 7.00 16.54
N GLY A 329 -19.16 7.42 15.33
CA GLY A 329 -18.96 6.51 14.20
C GLY A 329 -17.67 5.68 14.31
N GLU A 330 -17.40 4.84 13.32
CA GLU A 330 -16.12 4.10 13.26
C GLU A 330 -14.94 5.07 13.10
N PRO A 331 -13.88 4.94 13.92
CA PRO A 331 -12.68 5.78 13.79
C PRO A 331 -11.92 5.44 12.52
N VAL A 332 -11.14 6.41 12.03
CA VAL A 332 -10.11 6.12 11.03
C VAL A 332 -9.07 5.21 11.65
N LYS A 333 -8.78 4.09 10.99
CA LYS A 333 -7.87 3.04 11.49
C LYS A 333 -6.80 2.72 10.45
N ILE A 334 -5.53 2.85 10.85
CA ILE A 334 -4.35 2.66 10.02
C ILE A 334 -3.52 1.51 10.59
N ASP A 335 -3.19 0.50 9.77
CA ASP A 335 -2.36 -0.63 10.19
C ASP A 335 -0.86 -0.25 10.08
N LEU A 336 -0.20 -0.20 11.23
CA LEU A 336 1.23 0.09 11.34
C LEU A 336 2.10 -1.16 11.18
N SER A 337 1.51 -2.36 11.28
CA SER A 337 2.25 -3.63 11.28
C SER A 337 2.47 -4.21 9.88
N ASP A 338 1.63 -3.84 8.91
CA ASP A 338 1.79 -4.29 7.54
C ASP A 338 2.76 -3.39 6.78
N ASN A 339 4.05 -3.74 6.85
CA ASN A 339 5.13 -2.99 6.21
C ASN A 339 4.95 -2.81 4.68
N LEU A 340 4.10 -3.62 4.03
CA LEU A 340 3.85 -3.54 2.59
C LEU A 340 2.90 -2.40 2.21
N LEU A 341 2.12 -1.91 3.18
CA LEU A 341 1.22 -0.77 3.01
C LEU A 341 1.93 0.57 3.23
N TRP A 342 3.26 0.57 3.34
CA TRP A 342 4.04 1.77 3.62
C TRP A 342 5.15 1.97 2.60
N HIS A 343 5.12 3.12 1.94
CA HIS A 343 6.12 3.50 0.94
C HIS A 343 6.87 4.74 1.37
N GLN A 344 8.18 4.77 1.16
CA GLN A 344 8.97 5.92 1.53
C GLN A 344 8.63 7.11 0.62
N PHE A 345 8.22 8.23 1.21
CA PHE A 345 8.02 9.47 0.49
C PHE A 345 9.32 10.27 0.41
N THR A 346 9.81 10.48 -0.81
CA THR A 346 11.14 11.08 -1.06
C THR A 346 11.10 12.53 -1.53
N SER A 347 9.93 13.08 -1.85
CA SER A 347 9.84 14.39 -2.52
C SER A 347 10.15 15.59 -1.61
N ASP A 348 10.09 15.44 -0.28
CA ASP A 348 10.34 16.54 0.68
C ASP A 348 11.84 16.74 1.03
N GLY A 349 12.77 16.17 0.25
CA GLY A 349 14.22 16.33 0.51
C GLY A 349 14.72 15.57 1.75
N ASN A 350 14.01 14.52 2.15
CA ASN A 350 14.27 13.74 3.35
C ASN A 350 15.66 13.08 3.35
N ILE A 351 16.21 12.87 4.55
CA ILE A 351 17.47 12.15 4.75
C ILE A 351 17.32 10.72 4.20
N LYS A 352 18.08 10.41 3.15
CA LYS A 352 18.20 9.05 2.60
C LYS A 352 19.07 8.19 3.51
N LEU A 353 18.58 7.89 4.70
CA LEU A 353 19.00 6.67 5.40
C LEU A 353 18.29 5.54 4.67
N ASP A 354 19.02 4.56 4.13
CA ASP A 354 18.47 3.40 3.43
C ASP A 354 17.84 2.47 4.50
N PRO A 355 16.52 2.53 4.76
CA PRO A 355 15.94 1.74 5.83
C PRO A 355 15.55 0.35 5.30
N ASP A 356 15.70 -0.68 6.14
CA ASP A 356 15.22 -2.04 5.84
C ASP A 356 13.69 -2.13 5.73
N GLY A 357 12.96 -1.08 6.11
CA GLY A 357 11.51 -0.97 6.06
C GLY A 357 10.98 0.18 6.95
N PRO A 358 9.65 0.37 7.00
CA PRO A 358 9.05 1.29 7.95
C PRO A 358 9.34 0.85 9.39
N ASP A 359 9.75 1.80 10.22
CA ASP A 359 9.94 1.60 11.66
C ASP A 359 9.06 2.62 12.39
N PHE A 360 7.96 2.15 13.00
CA PHE A 360 7.05 2.99 13.77
C PHE A 360 7.18 2.78 15.28
N SER A 361 8.32 2.24 15.75
CA SER A 361 8.64 2.18 17.18
C SER A 361 8.72 3.59 17.80
N VAL A 362 9.15 4.57 17.01
CA VAL A 362 9.10 5.99 17.36
C VAL A 362 8.39 6.76 16.26
N ILE A 363 7.35 7.50 16.62
CA ILE A 363 6.60 8.37 15.72
C ILE A 363 6.91 9.83 16.08
N ALA A 364 7.41 10.59 15.11
CA ALA A 364 7.71 12.01 15.26
C ALA A 364 6.49 12.87 14.92
N ALA A 365 5.80 12.53 13.84
CA ALA A 365 4.61 13.25 13.37
C ALA A 365 3.69 12.36 12.53
N VAL A 366 2.42 12.76 12.44
CA VAL A 366 1.42 12.18 11.54
C VAL A 366 0.95 13.27 10.59
N ILE A 367 1.09 13.03 9.29
CA ILE A 367 0.71 13.95 8.23
C ILE A 367 -0.59 13.45 7.62
N LEU A 368 -1.57 14.35 7.54
CA LEU A 368 -2.88 14.07 6.97
C LEU A 368 -3.11 15.00 5.77
N LYS A 369 -3.36 14.41 4.61
CA LYS A 369 -3.70 15.12 3.37
C LYS A 369 -5.18 14.98 3.09
N PHE A 370 -5.83 16.07 2.69
CA PHE A 370 -7.27 16.14 2.53
C PHE A 370 -7.67 16.48 1.11
N GLY A 371 -8.81 15.95 0.68
CA GLY A 371 -9.39 16.22 -0.61
C GLY A 371 -10.69 15.49 -0.81
N LYS A 372 -11.16 15.50 -2.05
CA LYS A 372 -12.27 14.65 -2.48
C LYS A 372 -11.80 13.19 -2.53
N VAL A 373 -12.67 12.25 -2.15
CA VAL A 373 -12.39 10.82 -2.35
C VAL A 373 -12.19 10.56 -3.84
N PRO A 374 -11.02 10.05 -4.25
CA PRO A 374 -10.72 9.86 -5.65
C PRO A 374 -11.46 8.65 -6.22
N GLN A 375 -11.72 8.66 -7.53
CA GLN A 375 -12.36 7.50 -8.20
C GLN A 375 -11.41 6.30 -8.35
N PHE A 376 -10.11 6.58 -8.41
CA PHE A 376 -9.02 5.61 -8.46
C PHE A 376 -8.19 5.75 -7.19
N PRO A 377 -7.34 4.77 -6.81
CA PRO A 377 -6.54 4.85 -5.60
C PRO A 377 -5.39 5.88 -5.72
N THR A 378 -5.67 7.12 -6.09
CA THR A 378 -4.68 8.20 -6.14
C THR A 378 -4.68 8.98 -4.83
N GLU A 379 -3.85 10.02 -4.74
CA GLU A 379 -4.01 11.01 -3.68
C GLU A 379 -5.42 11.64 -3.67
N PRO A 380 -5.86 12.22 -2.54
CA PRO A 380 -7.11 12.96 -2.48
C PRO A 380 -7.23 14.02 -3.60
N GLU A 381 -8.33 13.97 -4.35
CA GLU A 381 -8.60 14.85 -5.49
C GLU A 381 -8.90 16.29 -5.03
N PRO A 382 -8.85 17.28 -5.95
CA PRO A 382 -9.31 18.64 -5.68
C PRO A 382 -10.73 18.68 -5.09
N GLY A 383 -10.91 19.56 -4.12
CA GLY A 383 -12.16 19.80 -3.43
C GLY A 383 -11.99 20.72 -2.23
N ARG A 384 -13.10 21.27 -1.77
CA ARG A 384 -13.17 22.13 -0.58
C ARG A 384 -13.85 21.38 0.55
N GLY A 385 -13.27 21.42 1.74
CA GLY A 385 -13.80 20.63 2.86
C GLY A 385 -13.47 21.20 4.23
N ILE A 386 -14.23 20.70 5.20
CA ILE A 386 -14.01 20.92 6.63
C ILE A 386 -14.00 19.56 7.30
N ILE A 387 -13.04 19.33 8.19
CA ILE A 387 -12.95 18.10 8.96
C ILE A 387 -12.58 18.39 10.41
N ASP A 388 -13.34 17.81 11.33
CA ASP A 388 -13.03 17.80 12.76
C ASP A 388 -12.29 16.50 13.08
N ILE A 389 -11.17 16.58 13.81
CA ILE A 389 -10.33 15.44 14.19
C ILE A 389 -10.17 15.42 15.71
N ARG A 390 -10.26 14.24 16.32
CA ARG A 390 -9.99 14.01 17.75
C ARG A 390 -9.00 12.87 17.94
N ALA A 391 -8.17 13.04 18.97
CA ALA A 391 -7.30 12.03 19.59
C ALA A 391 -6.65 11.03 18.61
N LEU A 392 -5.39 11.28 18.23
CA LEU A 392 -4.56 10.28 17.58
C LEU A 392 -4.00 9.34 18.64
N GLN A 393 -4.29 8.04 18.52
CA GLN A 393 -3.92 7.02 19.51
C GLN A 393 -3.37 5.76 18.85
N LEU A 394 -2.48 5.10 19.56
CA LEU A 394 -1.94 3.79 19.27
C LEU A 394 -2.70 2.75 20.08
N ILE A 395 -3.21 1.71 19.43
CA ILE A 395 -3.96 0.65 20.10
C ILE A 395 -3.57 -0.74 19.61
N ASP A 396 -3.67 -1.68 20.52
CA ASP A 396 -3.69 -3.11 20.26
C ASP A 396 -5.15 -3.57 20.33
N ILE A 397 -5.69 -4.03 19.20
CA ILE A 397 -7.04 -4.61 19.12
C ILE A 397 -6.91 -6.12 19.09
#